data_AF-A0A960H3N3-F1
#
_entry.id   AF-A0A960H3N3-F1
#
_cell.length_a   1.000
_cell.length_b   1.000
_cell.length_c   1.000
_cell.angle_alpha   90.00
_cell.angle_beta   90.00
_cell.angle_gamma   90.00
#
_symmetry.space_group_name_H-M   'P 1'
#
loop_
_entity.id
_entity.type
_entity.pdbx_description
1 polymer ?
#
loop_
_entity_poly.entity_id
_entity_poly.type
_entity_poly.pdbx_seq_one_letter_code
_entity_poly.pdbx_strand_id
1 'polypeptide(L)' 'MSIDHLLAVVPVADVQRSNRWYEALFGRGADNNPMASLVEWQVLPHGWVQVFVDEARAGSGLMNLAV' A
#
# COMPACT_ATOMS: atom_id res chain seq x y z
N MET A 1 -11.55 -20.11 -12.77
CA MET A 1 -11.33 -19.29 -11.56
C MET A 1 -11.11 -17.86 -12.04
N SER A 2 -11.88 -16.88 -11.55
CA SER A 2 -11.67 -15.46 -11.85
C SER A 2 -10.76 -14.82 -10.80
N ILE A 3 -10.02 -13.79 -11.19
CA ILE A 3 -9.28 -12.93 -10.27
C ILE A 3 -10.09 -11.63 -10.16
N ASP A 4 -10.63 -11.37 -8.97
CA ASP A 4 -11.56 -10.25 -8.77
C ASP A 4 -10.87 -9.01 -8.20
N HIS A 5 -9.64 -9.12 -7.69
CA HIS A 5 -8.91 -8.04 -7.04
C HIS A 5 -7.41 -8.10 -7.36
N LEU A 6 -6.77 -6.93 -7.47
CA LEU A 6 -5.32 -6.79 -7.63
C LEU A 6 -4.75 -5.97 -6.49
N LEU A 7 -3.71 -6.48 -5.83
CA LEU A 7 -3.03 -5.84 -4.72
C LEU A 7 -1.56 -5.59 -5.12
N ALA A 8 -1.16 -4.33 -5.24
CA ALA A 8 0.22 -3.92 -5.44
C ALA A 8 0.88 -3.65 -4.08
N VAL A 9 1.87 -4.46 -3.69
CA VAL A 9 2.48 -4.41 -2.36
C VAL A 9 3.81 -3.66 -2.42
N VAL A 10 3.95 -2.64 -1.57
CA VAL A 10 5.18 -1.87 -1.39
C VAL A 10 5.80 -2.20 -0.03
N PRO A 11 6.99 -2.83 -0.01
CA PRO A 11 7.70 -3.12 1.23
C PRO A 11 8.33 -1.86 1.82
N VAL A 12 8.16 -1.67 3.13
CA VAL A 12 8.71 -0.53 3.89
C VAL A 12 9.36 -1.01 5.19
N ALA A 13 10.30 -0.22 5.71
CA ALA A 13 10.93 -0.51 7.01
C ALA A 13 10.08 -0.03 8.21
N ASP A 14 9.25 1.00 8.01
CA ASP A 14 8.38 1.57 9.05
C ASP A 14 7.03 1.94 8.44
N VAL A 15 5.99 1.19 8.81
CA VAL A 15 4.63 1.40 8.30
C VAL A 15 3.97 2.66 8.87
N GLN A 16 4.32 3.10 10.08
CA GLN A 16 3.72 4.31 10.67
C GLN A 16 4.26 5.57 9.97
N ARG A 17 5.57 5.59 9.69
CA ARG A 17 6.18 6.65 8.88
C ARG A 17 5.67 6.63 7.45
N SER A 18 5.58 5.43 6.86
CA SER A 18 5.10 5.27 5.49
C SER A 18 3.63 5.63 5.36
N ASN A 19 2.78 5.28 6.32
CA ASN A 19 1.36 5.63 6.31
C ASN A 19 1.17 7.14 6.13
N ARG A 20 1.85 7.97 6.93
CA ARG A 20 1.77 9.44 6.80
C ARG A 20 2.18 9.95 5.40
N TRP A 21 3.16 9.30 4.78
CA TRP A 21 3.60 9.68 3.43
C TRP A 21 2.56 9.27 2.37
N TYR A 22 2.02 8.05 2.45
CA TYR A 22 1.01 7.57 1.52
C TYR A 22 -0.34 8.27 1.69
N GLU A 23 -0.69 8.66 2.92
CA GLU A 23 -1.85 9.51 3.18
C GLU A 23 -1.74 10.86 2.44
N ALA A 24 -0.54 11.45 2.45
CA ALA A 24 -0.26 12.68 1.71
C ALA A 24 -0.28 12.44 0.19
N LEU A 25 0.29 11.32 -0.29
CA LEU A 25 0.28 10.96 -1.71
C LEU A 25 -1.14 10.78 -2.26
N PHE A 26 -1.99 10.05 -1.53
CA PHE A 26 -3.37 9.76 -1.95
C PHE A 26 -4.37 10.85 -1.52
N GLY A 27 -3.95 11.82 -0.72
CA GLY A 27 -4.80 12.89 -0.20
C GLY A 27 -5.87 12.42 0.80
N ARG A 28 -5.72 11.21 1.35
CA ARG A 28 -6.69 10.59 2.27
C ARG A 28 -6.06 9.50 3.13
N GLY A 29 -6.70 9.22 4.27
CA GLY A 29 -6.39 8.08 5.15
C GLY A 29 -6.43 6.73 4.41
N ALA A 30 -5.70 5.75 4.96
CA ALA A 30 -5.83 4.35 4.54
C ALA A 30 -7.29 3.88 4.65
N ASP A 31 -7.76 3.09 3.69
CA ASP A 31 -9.11 2.50 3.75
C ASP A 31 -9.17 1.40 4.78
N ASN A 32 -8.05 0.72 4.99
CA ASN A 32 -7.97 -0.39 5.91
C ASN A 32 -6.57 -0.50 6.55
N ASN A 33 -6.56 -0.99 7.78
CA ASN A 33 -5.36 -1.26 8.56
C ASN A 33 -5.54 -2.66 9.18
N PRO A 34 -5.34 -3.73 8.40
CA PRO A 34 -5.70 -5.08 8.82
C PRO A 34 -4.87 -5.56 10.01
N MET A 35 -3.64 -5.06 10.15
CA MET A 35 -2.71 -5.41 11.22
C MET A 35 -1.64 -4.32 11.36
N ALA A 36 -0.97 -4.27 12.51
CA ALA A 36 0.00 -3.22 12.82
C ALA A 36 1.15 -3.06 11.81
N SER A 37 1.41 -4.07 10.97
CA SER A 37 2.44 -4.09 9.92
C SER A 37 1.93 -3.75 8.52
N LEU A 38 0.64 -3.44 8.34
CA LEU A 38 0.01 -3.30 7.02
C LEU A 38 -1.07 -2.22 7.01
N VAL A 39 -0.98 -1.31 6.05
CA VAL A 39 -2.06 -0.36 5.70
C VAL A 39 -2.31 -0.39 4.20
N GLU A 40 -3.54 -0.13 3.77
CA GLU A 40 -3.92 -0.24 2.37
C GLU A 40 -4.95 0.78 1.90
N TRP A 41 -4.86 1.11 0.61
CA TRP A 41 -5.75 2.03 -0.10
C TRP A 41 -6.31 1.33 -1.33
N GLN A 42 -7.63 1.38 -1.49
CA GLN A 42 -8.30 1.11 -2.75
C GLN A 42 -8.17 2.33 -3.67
N VAL A 43 -7.22 2.28 -4.59
CA VAL A 43 -6.94 3.39 -5.53
C VAL A 43 -7.80 3.34 -6.79
N LEU A 44 -8.35 2.17 -7.12
CA LEU A 44 -9.30 1.92 -8.21
C LEU A 44 -10.33 0.88 -7.76
N PRO A 45 -11.51 0.76 -8.41
CA PRO A 45 -12.38 -0.38 -8.21
C PRO A 45 -11.58 -1.68 -8.32
N HIS A 46 -11.61 -2.50 -7.28
CA HIS A 46 -10.85 -3.75 -7.14
C HIS A 46 -9.30 -3.64 -7.18
N GLY A 47 -8.71 -2.44 -7.33
CA GLY A 47 -7.28 -2.21 -7.35
C GLY A 47 -6.77 -1.55 -6.08
N TRP A 48 -5.84 -2.21 -5.40
CA TRP A 48 -5.35 -1.82 -4.08
C TRP A 48 -3.84 -1.59 -4.09
N VAL A 49 -3.42 -0.61 -3.28
CA VAL A 49 -2.02 -0.40 -2.90
C VAL A 49 -1.88 -0.77 -1.43
N GLN A 50 -0.98 -1.70 -1.15
CA GLN A 50 -0.67 -2.17 0.20
C GLN A 50 0.73 -1.72 0.59
N VAL A 51 0.86 -1.16 1.78
CA VAL A 51 2.15 -0.78 2.37
C VAL A 51 2.40 -1.71 3.55
N PHE A 52 3.41 -2.57 3.42
CA PHE A 52 3.66 -3.68 4.32
C PHE A 52 5.08 -3.62 4.90
N VAL A 53 5.23 -3.94 6.19
CA VAL A 53 6.55 -4.00 6.82
C VAL A 53 7.35 -5.19 6.33
N ASP A 54 8.43 -4.90 5.62
CA ASP A 54 9.50 -5.84 5.28
C ASP A 54 10.81 -5.07 5.19
N GLU A 55 11.56 -5.07 6.29
CA GLU A 55 12.80 -4.30 6.41
C GLU A 55 13.87 -4.74 5.39
N ALA A 56 13.92 -6.03 5.04
CA ALA A 56 14.91 -6.57 4.13
C ALA A 56 14.68 -6.13 2.67
N ARG A 57 13.42 -5.90 2.29
CA ARG A 57 13.02 -5.43 0.96
C ARG A 57 12.64 -3.96 0.91
N ALA A 58 12.73 -3.25 2.03
CA ALA A 58 12.32 -1.85 2.11
C ALA A 58 13.01 -1.00 1.04
N GLY A 59 12.22 -0.25 0.28
CA GLY A 59 12.74 0.61 -0.80
C GLY A 59 13.09 -0.11 -2.10
N SER A 60 12.88 -1.43 -2.21
CA SER A 60 13.07 -2.19 -3.45
C SER A 60 11.78 -2.38 -4.27
N GLY A 61 10.65 -1.87 -3.77
CA GLY A 61 9.35 -1.97 -4.44
C GLY A 61 9.25 -1.02 -5.62
N LEU A 62 8.73 -1.51 -6.74
CA LEU A 62 8.38 -0.69 -7.91
C LEU A 62 6.89 -0.86 -8.18
N MET A 63 6.17 0.26 -8.23
CA MET A 63 4.76 0.31 -8.55
C MET A 63 4.50 1.56 -9.38
N ASN A 64 3.70 1.42 -10.44
CA ASN A 64 3.32 2.52 -11.31
C ASN A 64 1.81 2.75 -11.22
N LEU A 65 1.42 4.01 -11.09
CA LEU A 65 0.06 4.47 -11.24
C LEU A 65 0.06 5.45 -12.42
N ALA A 66 -0.79 5.19 -13.41
CA ALA A 66 -0.97 6.08 -14.56
C ALA A 66 -2.29 6.84 -14.39
N VAL A 67 -2.26 8.14 -14.73
CA VAL A 67 -3.40 9.06 -14.70
C VAL A 67 -3.85 9.41 -16.10
#